data_AF-A0A935X1I4-F1
#
_entry.id   AF-A0A935X1I4-F1
#
_cell.length_a   1.000
_cell.length_b   1.000
_cell.length_c   1.000
_cell.angle_alpha   90.00
_cell.angle_beta   90.00
_cell.angle_gamma   90.00
#
_symmetry.space_group_name_H-M   'P 1'
#
loop_
_entity.id
_entity.type
_entity.pdbx_description
1 polymer ?
#
loop_
_entity_poly.entity_id
_entity_poly.type
_entity_poly.pdbx_seq_one_letter_code
_entity_poly.pdbx_strand_id
1 'polypeptide(L)'
;MLMTKLGDGLWSTLVFGAFLFGCGGTGVDDYADDTDFGDEVNGTTLEAMTVSVGGRARVVARSGLNLRTQPTTAGSIITAMPYGSTVDVLQKQGSWFSVKYGSKLGWSYGAYLDGIEADGSSSSGGSSGGGSSGGGSSGGATSGSTDLESMLARARSGVGFSYHWGGGCWSPESSSTGACYGSCPSCSHKGTWGADCSGYVAKIWQVPGETSLESCGHPYSSADFYSSTTHWSRVSRSSAKPGDAFVRNGHIFLYNGGDAWGSMRAYEAKGCSYGIVYNSRTADSSYRVIRRD
;
A
#
# COMPACT_ATOMS: atom_id res chain seq x y z
N MET A 1 -59.72 -20.55 -21.01
CA MET A 1 -59.51 -21.57 -19.96
C MET A 1 -59.57 -20.86 -18.61
N LEU A 2 -60.14 -21.49 -17.58
CA LEU A 2 -60.56 -20.79 -16.34
C LEU A 2 -59.39 -20.11 -15.61
N MET A 3 -59.58 -18.83 -15.26
CA MET A 3 -58.93 -18.20 -14.10
C MET A 3 -59.95 -18.20 -12.95
N THR A 4 -59.58 -18.72 -11.79
CA THR A 4 -60.45 -18.80 -10.62
C THR A 4 -60.35 -17.55 -9.73
N LYS A 5 -61.53 -16.99 -9.46
CA LYS A 5 -61.95 -16.19 -8.29
C LYS A 5 -61.41 -16.74 -6.94
N LEU A 6 -61.39 -16.06 -5.78
CA LEU A 6 -61.88 -14.73 -5.30
C LEU A 6 -61.29 -14.43 -3.89
N GLY A 7 -61.58 -13.26 -3.30
CA GLY A 7 -61.57 -13.03 -1.84
C GLY A 7 -60.41 -12.15 -1.35
N ASP A 8 -60.47 -10.82 -1.39
CA ASP A 8 -61.35 -9.87 -0.65
C ASP A 8 -60.94 -9.64 0.81
N GLY A 9 -60.55 -8.39 1.12
CA GLY A 9 -60.13 -7.93 2.45
C GLY A 9 -60.33 -6.41 2.60
N LEU A 10 -61.53 -6.01 3.03
CA LEU A 10 -61.98 -4.63 3.26
C LEU A 10 -61.90 -4.30 4.77
N TRP A 11 -61.77 -3.07 5.27
CA TRP A 11 -61.55 -1.72 4.70
C TRP A 11 -61.21 -0.75 5.86
N SER A 12 -60.53 0.39 5.64
CA SER A 12 -60.82 1.62 6.41
C SER A 12 -60.32 2.91 5.75
N THR A 13 -61.26 3.84 5.57
CA THR A 13 -61.14 5.29 5.30
C THR A 13 -60.70 6.06 6.58
N LEU A 14 -60.47 7.39 6.68
CA LEU A 14 -60.52 8.66 5.89
C LEU A 14 -59.65 9.67 6.73
N VAL A 15 -59.08 10.82 6.32
CA VAL A 15 -59.69 12.15 5.99
C VAL A 15 -58.55 13.13 5.57
N PHE A 16 -58.89 14.04 4.66
CA PHE A 16 -58.26 15.30 4.23
C PHE A 16 -57.38 16.12 5.18
N GLY A 17 -56.43 16.86 4.58
CA GLY A 17 -55.87 18.12 5.10
C GLY A 17 -55.06 18.87 4.03
N ALA A 18 -55.63 19.92 3.41
CA ALA A 18 -54.97 20.71 2.37
C ALA A 18 -55.22 22.22 2.55
N PHE A 19 -54.15 23.02 2.67
CA PHE A 19 -54.07 24.48 2.51
C PHE A 19 -52.58 24.80 2.27
N LEU A 20 -52.13 25.14 1.04
CA LEU A 20 -52.16 26.43 0.35
C LEU A 20 -51.17 27.50 0.88
N PHE A 21 -50.16 27.77 0.04
CA PHE A 21 -49.42 29.03 -0.24
C PHE A 21 -49.24 30.13 0.83
N GLY A 22 -47.99 30.58 0.99
CA GLY A 22 -47.63 31.90 1.50
C GLY A 22 -46.18 32.27 1.13
N CYS A 23 -45.94 33.50 0.68
CA CYS A 23 -44.63 34.01 0.25
C CYS A 23 -44.47 35.49 0.64
N GLY A 24 -43.27 35.89 1.11
CA GLY A 24 -42.78 37.28 1.08
C GLY A 24 -42.56 38.02 2.42
N GLY A 25 -41.53 38.89 2.45
CA GLY A 25 -41.26 39.93 3.49
C GLY A 25 -39.97 39.69 4.31
N THR A 26 -38.82 40.32 4.01
CA THR A 26 -38.31 41.61 4.57
C THR A 26 -38.32 41.67 6.12
N GLY A 27 -37.24 41.89 6.90
CA GLY A 27 -35.85 42.27 6.64
C GLY A 27 -35.47 43.56 7.41
N VAL A 28 -34.47 43.55 8.31
CA VAL A 28 -33.68 44.71 8.83
C VAL A 28 -32.48 44.29 9.73
N ASP A 29 -31.31 44.86 9.42
CA ASP A 29 -30.30 45.54 10.25
C ASP A 29 -29.41 44.86 11.34
N ASP A 30 -28.09 44.92 11.08
CA ASP A 30 -26.88 45.10 11.93
C ASP A 30 -26.79 44.64 13.41
N TYR A 31 -25.80 43.78 13.72
CA TYR A 31 -24.56 44.18 14.44
C TYR A 31 -23.48 43.07 14.32
N ALA A 32 -22.20 43.43 14.36
CA ALA A 32 -21.08 42.50 14.10
C ALA A 32 -20.46 41.88 15.36
N ASP A 33 -20.00 40.63 15.25
CA ASP A 33 -18.95 40.05 16.10
C ASP A 33 -18.18 39.01 15.27
N ASP A 34 -16.87 39.20 15.12
CA ASP A 34 -15.97 38.33 14.32
C ASP A 34 -15.18 37.45 15.29
N THR A 35 -15.76 36.30 15.66
CA THR A 35 -15.19 35.38 16.66
C THR A 35 -14.49 34.19 16.01
N ASP A 36 -13.18 34.14 16.25
CA ASP A 36 -12.33 32.95 16.14
C ASP A 36 -12.80 31.79 17.05
N PHE A 37 -12.24 30.59 16.82
CA PHE A 37 -12.39 29.29 17.51
C PHE A 37 -13.63 28.42 17.22
N GLY A 38 -13.40 27.19 16.71
CA GLY A 38 -14.45 26.15 16.84
C GLY A 38 -14.46 24.82 16.05
N ASP A 39 -13.33 24.26 15.59
CA ASP A 39 -13.10 22.80 15.39
C ASP A 39 -14.04 21.89 14.50
N GLU A 40 -13.58 20.65 14.29
CA GLU A 40 -14.31 19.41 13.93
C GLU A 40 -14.71 19.13 12.45
N VAL A 41 -13.68 18.66 11.74
CA VAL A 41 -13.65 17.49 10.82
C VAL A 41 -14.57 17.39 9.58
N ASN A 42 -13.93 17.26 8.40
CA ASN A 42 -14.21 16.08 7.54
C ASN A 42 -13.03 15.64 6.63
N GLY A 43 -12.36 14.56 7.03
CA GLY A 43 -11.84 13.51 6.13
C GLY A 43 -10.82 13.86 5.03
N THR A 44 -9.54 14.02 5.36
CA THR A 44 -8.45 13.68 4.41
C THR A 44 -8.19 12.17 4.43
N THR A 45 -8.98 11.42 3.66
CA THR A 45 -8.73 10.00 3.38
C THR A 45 -7.41 9.84 2.61
N LEU A 46 -6.43 9.17 3.20
CA LEU A 46 -5.26 8.68 2.47
C LEU A 46 -5.70 7.49 1.60
N GLU A 47 -6.23 7.82 0.42
CA GLU A 47 -6.64 6.88 -0.62
C GLU A 47 -5.48 5.93 -0.96
N ALA A 48 -5.80 4.65 -1.19
CA ALA A 48 -4.84 3.72 -1.79
C ALA A 48 -4.37 4.29 -3.14
N MET A 49 -3.08 4.15 -3.48
CA MET A 49 -2.48 4.76 -4.67
C MET A 49 -3.30 4.43 -5.94
N THR A 50 -4.10 5.40 -6.37
CA THR A 50 -5.12 5.16 -7.40
C THR A 50 -4.48 5.16 -8.78
N VAL A 51 -4.99 4.33 -9.67
CA VAL A 51 -4.63 4.35 -11.09
C VAL A 51 -5.08 5.70 -11.67
N SER A 52 -4.13 6.63 -11.83
CA SER A 52 -4.37 8.01 -12.23
C SER A 52 -4.50 8.15 -13.75
N VAL A 53 -5.53 8.89 -14.19
CA VAL A 53 -5.69 9.20 -15.62
C VAL A 53 -4.61 10.20 -16.06
N GLY A 54 -3.87 9.88 -17.12
CA GLY A 54 -2.65 10.57 -17.53
C GLY A 54 -1.37 9.98 -16.94
N GLY A 55 -1.46 9.12 -15.92
CA GLY A 55 -0.34 8.44 -15.30
C GLY A 55 0.06 7.13 -16.00
N ARG A 56 0.91 6.34 -15.34
CA ARG A 56 1.25 4.98 -15.77
C ARG A 56 0.76 3.97 -14.75
N ALA A 57 0.60 2.71 -15.16
CA ALA A 57 0.20 1.62 -14.27
C ALA A 57 0.90 0.30 -14.61
N ARG A 58 1.10 -0.56 -13.62
CA ARG A 58 1.63 -1.92 -13.77
C ARG A 58 0.51 -2.96 -13.74
N VAL A 59 0.60 -3.96 -14.62
CA VAL A 59 -0.29 -5.13 -14.58
C VAL A 59 0.12 -6.05 -13.44
N VAL A 60 -0.78 -6.27 -12.47
CA VAL A 60 -0.54 -7.18 -11.31
C VAL A 60 -1.25 -8.53 -11.41
N ALA A 61 -2.05 -8.76 -12.46
CA ALA A 61 -2.64 -10.08 -12.72
C ALA A 61 -1.57 -11.10 -13.17
N ARG A 62 -1.32 -12.14 -12.36
CA ARG A 62 -0.29 -13.17 -12.65
C ARG A 62 -0.54 -13.98 -13.94
N SER A 63 -1.80 -14.16 -14.32
CA SER A 63 -2.20 -14.79 -15.59
C SER A 63 -2.14 -13.85 -16.81
N GLY A 64 -1.71 -12.60 -16.61
CA GLY A 64 -1.91 -11.50 -17.54
C GLY A 64 -3.30 -10.87 -17.44
N LEU A 65 -3.44 -9.66 -17.98
CA LEU A 65 -4.64 -8.83 -17.97
C LEU A 65 -5.12 -8.57 -19.40
N ASN A 66 -6.40 -8.85 -19.68
CA ASN A 66 -6.96 -8.64 -21.01
C ASN A 66 -7.17 -7.15 -21.32
N LEU A 67 -6.71 -6.74 -22.49
CA LEU A 67 -7.02 -5.46 -23.14
C LEU A 67 -8.17 -5.70 -24.13
N ARG A 68 -9.29 -4.99 -23.98
CA ARG A 68 -10.54 -5.21 -24.71
C ARG A 68 -10.96 -4.02 -25.56
N THR A 69 -11.81 -4.24 -26.56
CA THR A 69 -12.37 -3.18 -27.41
C THR A 69 -13.35 -2.26 -26.69
N GLN A 70 -13.97 -2.73 -25.60
CA GLN A 70 -14.95 -1.98 -24.80
C GLN A 70 -14.73 -2.25 -23.30
N PRO A 71 -15.16 -1.33 -22.40
CA PRO A 71 -15.07 -1.46 -20.94
C PRO A 71 -16.12 -2.43 -20.36
N THR A 72 -16.21 -3.62 -20.94
CA THR A 72 -17.13 -4.68 -20.52
C THR A 72 -16.46 -6.04 -20.67
N THR A 73 -16.96 -7.07 -19.97
CA THR A 73 -16.51 -8.46 -20.17
C THR A 73 -16.94 -9.05 -21.53
N ALA A 74 -17.94 -8.44 -22.18
CA ALA A 74 -18.42 -8.81 -23.51
C ALA A 74 -17.57 -8.23 -24.66
N GLY A 75 -16.84 -7.13 -24.43
CA GLY A 75 -15.94 -6.55 -25.43
C GLY A 75 -14.83 -7.51 -25.85
N SER A 76 -14.61 -7.65 -27.15
CA SER A 76 -13.61 -8.56 -27.74
C SER A 76 -12.20 -8.29 -27.20
N ILE A 77 -11.41 -9.34 -26.99
CA ILE A 77 -10.03 -9.25 -26.50
C ILE A 77 -9.12 -8.84 -27.67
N ILE A 78 -8.40 -7.73 -27.52
CA ILE A 78 -7.37 -7.25 -28.46
C ILE A 78 -6.05 -8.00 -28.20
N THR A 79 -5.68 -8.14 -26.92
CA THR A 79 -4.47 -8.85 -26.49
C THR A 79 -4.54 -9.14 -24.99
N ALA A 80 -3.74 -10.09 -24.49
CA ALA A 80 -3.45 -10.22 -23.07
C ALA A 80 -2.12 -9.52 -22.78
N MET A 81 -2.08 -8.71 -21.73
CA MET A 81 -0.89 -8.00 -21.26
C MET A 81 -0.23 -8.83 -20.14
N PRO A 82 1.02 -9.30 -20.29
CA PRO A 82 1.69 -10.11 -19.27
C PRO A 82 1.80 -9.41 -17.90
N TYR A 83 1.89 -10.21 -16.83
CA TYR A 83 2.23 -9.71 -15.49
C TYR A 83 3.47 -8.82 -15.51
N GLY A 84 3.47 -7.75 -14.73
CA GLY A 84 4.57 -6.81 -14.62
C GLY A 84 4.65 -5.78 -15.76
N SER A 85 3.89 -5.95 -16.85
CA SER A 85 3.82 -4.98 -17.96
C SER A 85 3.40 -3.60 -17.48
N THR A 86 4.03 -2.54 -18.00
CA THR A 86 3.59 -1.16 -17.78
C THR A 86 2.67 -0.71 -18.92
N VAL A 87 1.63 0.05 -18.58
CA VAL A 87 0.70 0.69 -19.49
C VAL A 87 0.59 2.18 -19.17
N ASP A 88 0.23 2.98 -20.16
CA ASP A 88 -0.09 4.40 -19.96
C ASP A 88 -1.61 4.55 -19.82
N VAL A 89 -2.09 5.26 -18.80
CA VAL A 89 -3.51 5.33 -18.44
C VAL A 89 -4.15 6.54 -19.12
N LEU A 90 -5.14 6.30 -19.98
CA LEU A 90 -5.72 7.35 -20.83
C LEU A 90 -7.05 7.87 -20.34
N GLN A 91 -7.94 7.00 -19.84
CA GLN A 91 -9.29 7.36 -19.35
C GLN A 91 -9.78 6.34 -18.32
N LYS A 92 -10.79 6.70 -17.52
CA LYS A 92 -11.50 5.79 -16.59
C LYS A 92 -13.00 5.80 -16.91
N GLN A 93 -13.64 4.63 -16.88
CA GLN A 93 -15.10 4.48 -16.93
C GLN A 93 -15.52 3.40 -15.92
N GLY A 94 -16.13 3.83 -14.81
CA GLY A 94 -16.43 2.94 -13.68
C GLY A 94 -15.16 2.24 -13.17
N SER A 95 -15.18 0.92 -13.14
CA SER A 95 -14.05 0.07 -12.74
C SER A 95 -13.08 -0.28 -13.88
N TRP A 96 -13.26 0.28 -15.08
CA TRP A 96 -12.41 0.03 -16.24
C TRP A 96 -11.55 1.25 -16.58
N PHE A 97 -10.35 1.00 -17.10
CA PHE A 97 -9.42 2.02 -17.57
C PHE A 97 -9.10 1.78 -19.05
N SER A 98 -9.17 2.84 -19.86
CA SER A 98 -8.60 2.87 -21.20
C SER A 98 -7.09 3.04 -21.03
N VAL A 99 -6.31 2.13 -21.58
CA VAL A 99 -4.86 2.11 -21.43
C VAL A 99 -4.17 1.86 -22.77
N LYS A 100 -2.95 2.38 -22.88
CA LYS A 100 -2.04 2.13 -24.01
C LYS A 100 -0.99 1.11 -23.61
N TYR A 101 -0.86 0.06 -24.41
CA TYR A 101 0.16 -0.98 -24.25
C TYR A 101 0.93 -1.14 -25.57
N GLY A 102 2.13 -0.54 -25.63
CA GLY A 102 2.89 -0.41 -26.86
C GLY A 102 2.13 0.42 -27.91
N SER A 103 1.83 -0.17 -29.06
CA SER A 103 1.01 0.44 -30.13
C SER A 103 -0.49 0.16 -30.00
N LYS A 104 -0.92 -0.65 -29.02
CA LYS A 104 -2.33 -1.08 -28.85
C LYS A 104 -3.04 -0.20 -27.82
N LEU A 105 -4.29 0.14 -28.10
CA LEU A 105 -5.18 0.91 -27.23
C LEU A 105 -6.44 0.07 -26.94
N GLY A 106 -6.91 0.07 -25.70
CA GLY A 106 -8.14 -0.60 -25.31
C GLY A 106 -8.41 -0.51 -23.81
N TRP A 107 -9.39 -1.29 -23.33
CA TRP A 107 -9.89 -1.22 -21.96
C TRP A 107 -9.46 -2.43 -21.12
N SER A 108 -9.06 -2.19 -19.87
CA SER A 108 -8.71 -3.22 -18.89
C SER A 108 -9.31 -2.93 -17.51
N TYR A 109 -9.53 -3.98 -16.72
CA TYR A 109 -10.18 -3.86 -15.41
C TYR A 109 -9.21 -3.33 -14.34
N GLY A 110 -9.60 -2.26 -13.66
CA GLY A 110 -8.72 -1.47 -12.79
C GLY A 110 -8.18 -2.20 -11.57
N ALA A 111 -8.89 -3.22 -11.04
CA ALA A 111 -8.41 -3.99 -9.89
C ALA A 111 -7.14 -4.83 -10.16
N TYR A 112 -6.67 -4.86 -11.42
CA TYR A 112 -5.43 -5.53 -11.84
C TYR A 112 -4.38 -4.56 -12.39
N LEU A 113 -4.61 -3.25 -12.22
CA LEU A 113 -3.68 -2.18 -12.52
C LEU A 113 -3.25 -1.53 -11.20
N ASP A 114 -1.96 -1.35 -11.03
CA ASP A 114 -1.34 -0.71 -9.87
C ASP A 114 -0.67 0.59 -10.33
N GLY A 115 -0.96 1.71 -9.67
CA GLY A 115 -0.46 3.02 -10.12
C GLY A 115 1.07 3.10 -10.10
N ILE A 116 1.65 3.88 -11.01
CA ILE A 116 3.06 4.26 -10.99
C ILE A 116 3.11 5.78 -11.12
N GLU A 117 3.64 6.47 -10.10
CA GLU A 117 3.92 7.89 -10.21
C GLU A 117 4.94 8.14 -11.33
N ALA A 118 4.71 9.19 -12.10
CA ALA A 118 5.68 9.62 -13.09
C ALA A 118 6.76 10.45 -12.39
N ASP A 119 7.96 9.87 -12.25
CA ASP A 119 9.16 10.64 -11.94
C ASP A 119 9.30 11.77 -12.98
N GLY A 120 9.52 12.99 -12.51
CA GLY A 120 9.46 14.19 -13.33
C GLY A 120 10.47 14.14 -14.47
N SER A 121 9.99 14.18 -15.71
CA SER A 121 10.86 14.07 -16.90
C SER A 121 11.95 15.14 -16.87
N SER A 122 13.20 14.70 -16.74
CA SER A 122 14.37 15.56 -16.71
C SER A 122 14.63 16.18 -18.08
N SER A 123 14.29 17.46 -18.23
CA SER A 123 14.79 18.27 -19.33
C SER A 123 16.29 18.49 -19.13
N SER A 124 17.09 17.92 -20.02
CA SER A 124 18.55 18.02 -20.02
C SER A 124 19.05 19.47 -20.03
N GLY A 125 19.77 19.87 -18.98
CA GLY A 125 20.53 21.11 -18.91
C GLY A 125 21.81 20.86 -18.11
N GLY A 126 22.89 20.48 -18.79
CA GLY A 126 24.15 20.16 -18.12
C GLY A 126 24.91 21.42 -17.74
N SER A 127 25.57 21.39 -16.57
CA SER A 127 26.89 22.01 -16.43
C SER A 127 27.66 21.44 -15.25
N SER A 128 28.98 21.37 -15.42
CA SER A 128 29.97 20.88 -14.46
C SER A 128 30.43 21.97 -13.47
N GLY A 129 30.75 21.59 -12.22
CA GLY A 129 31.42 22.50 -11.28
C GLY A 129 31.57 21.90 -9.88
N GLY A 130 32.80 21.80 -9.37
CA GLY A 130 33.13 21.08 -8.14
C GLY A 130 32.99 21.86 -6.82
N GLY A 131 33.38 21.18 -5.73
CA GLY A 131 34.06 21.83 -4.59
C GLY A 131 33.26 22.07 -3.29
N SER A 132 33.38 21.10 -2.38
CA SER A 132 33.75 21.31 -0.96
C SER A 132 32.89 22.15 0.02
N SER A 133 32.41 21.44 1.06
CA SER A 133 32.47 21.80 2.51
C SER A 133 31.58 22.90 3.13
N GLY A 134 31.05 22.56 4.32
CA GLY A 134 30.31 23.45 5.25
C GLY A 134 28.79 23.42 5.01
N GLY A 135 27.90 23.35 6.01
CA GLY A 135 28.06 23.37 7.46
C GLY A 135 27.06 24.35 8.09
N GLY A 136 25.94 23.85 8.63
CA GLY A 136 24.91 24.71 9.23
C GLY A 136 23.62 23.94 9.56
N SER A 137 23.04 24.20 10.73
CA SER A 137 21.91 23.45 11.30
C SER A 137 20.56 24.15 11.11
N SER A 138 19.49 23.37 11.20
CA SER A 138 18.16 23.67 11.80
C SER A 138 16.94 23.51 10.87
N GLY A 139 15.80 23.10 11.44
CA GLY A 139 14.47 23.28 10.83
C GLY A 139 13.60 22.04 10.66
N GLY A 140 12.87 21.67 11.72
CA GLY A 140 11.50 21.16 11.73
C GLY A 140 10.91 20.40 10.53
N ALA A 141 10.64 19.10 10.76
CA ALA A 141 9.42 18.40 10.35
C ALA A 141 9.01 18.41 8.86
N THR A 142 9.75 17.67 8.01
CA THR A 142 9.15 17.00 6.84
C THR A 142 9.68 15.56 6.59
N SER A 143 10.53 15.03 7.50
CA SER A 143 11.19 13.72 7.34
C SER A 143 10.24 12.52 7.30
N GLY A 144 9.03 12.63 7.85
CA GLY A 144 8.10 11.49 7.98
C GLY A 144 7.64 10.87 6.66
N SER A 145 7.69 11.61 5.54
CA SER A 145 7.37 11.08 4.21
C SER A 145 8.59 10.46 3.53
N THR A 146 9.74 11.14 3.57
CA THR A 146 11.01 10.68 2.96
C THR A 146 11.58 9.46 3.66
N ASP A 147 11.47 9.38 4.99
CA ASP A 147 11.99 8.28 5.79
C ASP A 147 11.12 7.03 5.60
N LEU A 148 9.80 7.20 5.62
CA LEU A 148 8.85 6.13 5.33
C LEU A 148 9.01 5.62 3.90
N GLU A 149 9.11 6.51 2.90
CA GLU A 149 9.29 6.08 1.52
C GLU A 149 10.65 5.40 1.30
N SER A 150 11.71 5.85 1.97
CA SER A 150 13.00 5.16 1.99
C SER A 150 12.94 3.79 2.67
N MET A 151 12.18 3.65 3.76
CA MET A 151 11.91 2.35 4.41
C MET A 151 11.13 1.43 3.46
N LEU A 152 10.05 1.92 2.83
CA LEU A 152 9.26 1.13 1.88
C LEU A 152 10.05 0.80 0.61
N ALA A 153 10.96 1.66 0.15
CA ALA A 153 11.89 1.37 -0.93
C ALA A 153 12.83 0.21 -0.60
N ARG A 154 13.41 0.20 0.62
CA ARG A 154 14.20 -0.94 1.13
C ARG A 154 13.35 -2.21 1.23
N ALA A 155 12.10 -2.11 1.70
CA ALA A 155 11.21 -3.27 1.74
C ALA A 155 10.91 -3.83 0.33
N ARG A 156 10.52 -2.96 -0.61
CA ARG A 156 10.23 -3.32 -2.01
C ARG A 156 11.44 -3.98 -2.70
N SER A 157 12.66 -3.50 -2.47
CA SER A 157 13.86 -4.07 -3.12
C SER A 157 14.27 -5.44 -2.61
N GLY A 158 13.81 -5.87 -1.42
CA GLY A 158 14.05 -7.23 -0.92
C GLY A 158 13.04 -8.27 -1.44
N VAL A 159 11.92 -7.85 -2.04
CA VAL A 159 10.89 -8.79 -2.52
C VAL A 159 11.43 -9.65 -3.66
N GLY A 160 11.25 -10.97 -3.55
CA GLY A 160 11.77 -11.96 -4.50
C GLY A 160 13.09 -12.62 -4.07
N PHE A 161 13.82 -12.04 -3.12
CA PHE A 161 14.98 -12.69 -2.53
C PHE A 161 14.60 -13.87 -1.64
N SER A 162 15.50 -14.84 -1.51
CA SER A 162 15.27 -16.06 -0.74
C SER A 162 15.26 -15.82 0.77
N TYR A 163 14.63 -16.73 1.51
CA TYR A 163 14.70 -16.73 2.97
C TYR A 163 16.05 -17.31 3.40
N HIS A 164 16.74 -16.68 4.34
CA HIS A 164 18.02 -17.19 4.87
C HIS A 164 18.03 -17.07 6.40
N TRP A 165 17.99 -18.20 7.11
CA TRP A 165 18.00 -18.20 8.59
C TRP A 165 19.29 -17.57 9.15
N GLY A 166 19.17 -16.53 9.98
CA GLY A 166 20.30 -15.74 10.46
C GLY A 166 20.91 -14.79 9.43
N GLY A 167 20.28 -14.67 8.25
CA GLY A 167 20.68 -13.73 7.21
C GLY A 167 19.87 -12.45 7.25
N GLY A 168 20.46 -11.37 6.74
CA GLY A 168 19.82 -10.07 6.60
C GLY A 168 20.37 -9.28 5.43
N CYS A 169 20.48 -9.86 4.23
CA CYS A 169 21.00 -9.13 3.06
C CYS A 169 20.32 -9.40 1.73
N TRP A 170 20.35 -8.39 0.87
CA TRP A 170 20.04 -8.46 -0.55
C TRP A 170 20.71 -7.30 -1.28
N SER A 171 21.01 -7.50 -2.56
CA SER A 171 21.49 -6.45 -3.45
C SER A 171 20.35 -6.08 -4.41
N PRO A 172 19.78 -4.85 -4.32
CA PRO A 172 18.64 -4.43 -5.15
C PRO A 172 18.85 -4.58 -6.68
N GLU A 173 20.09 -4.56 -7.14
CA GLU A 173 20.46 -4.67 -8.56
C GLU A 173 20.71 -6.12 -9.00
N SER A 174 20.75 -7.08 -8.07
CA SER A 174 21.14 -8.46 -8.37
C SER A 174 19.97 -9.33 -8.83
N SER A 175 20.15 -9.99 -9.98
CA SER A 175 19.26 -11.05 -10.47
C SER A 175 19.40 -12.38 -9.72
N SER A 176 20.41 -12.53 -8.85
CA SER A 176 20.76 -13.79 -8.19
C SER A 176 20.07 -13.91 -6.81
N THR A 177 18.76 -14.14 -6.80
CA THR A 177 17.91 -14.07 -5.58
C THR A 177 18.23 -15.07 -4.46
N GLY A 178 19.12 -16.04 -4.70
CA GLY A 178 19.37 -17.17 -3.81
C GLY A 178 18.23 -18.20 -3.78
N ALA A 179 18.40 -19.26 -3.00
CA ALA A 179 17.39 -20.31 -2.81
C ALA A 179 17.46 -20.91 -1.40
N CYS A 180 16.31 -21.31 -0.85
CA CYS A 180 16.24 -22.02 0.43
C CYS A 180 15.38 -23.27 0.35
N TYR A 181 15.73 -24.28 1.16
CA TYR A 181 15.14 -25.61 1.15
C TYR A 181 14.88 -26.10 2.59
N GLY A 182 13.78 -26.83 2.78
CA GLY A 182 13.38 -27.36 4.09
C GLY A 182 12.73 -26.33 5.02
N SER A 183 12.77 -26.62 6.32
CA SER A 183 12.14 -25.83 7.37
C SER A 183 13.19 -25.29 8.35
N CYS A 184 13.12 -24.01 8.66
CA CYS A 184 14.07 -23.37 9.57
C CYS A 184 13.70 -23.64 11.04
N PRO A 185 14.65 -23.64 12.00
CA PRO A 185 16.05 -23.21 11.89
C PRO A 185 16.97 -24.17 11.10
N SER A 186 16.57 -25.43 10.89
CA SER A 186 17.37 -26.47 10.21
C SER A 186 17.30 -26.43 8.67
N CYS A 187 16.97 -25.28 8.09
CA CYS A 187 16.85 -25.12 6.64
C CYS A 187 18.22 -24.93 5.98
N SER A 188 18.32 -25.28 4.68
CA SER A 188 19.53 -25.09 3.88
C SER A 188 19.36 -23.93 2.92
N HIS A 189 20.33 -23.03 2.85
CA HIS A 189 20.37 -21.88 1.92
C HIS A 189 21.47 -22.05 0.86
N LYS A 190 21.29 -21.43 -0.30
CA LYS A 190 22.28 -21.33 -1.38
C LYS A 190 22.26 -19.94 -2.02
N GLY A 191 23.45 -19.42 -2.32
CA GLY A 191 23.66 -18.09 -2.91
C GLY A 191 24.06 -17.05 -1.86
N THR A 192 24.38 -15.83 -2.30
CA THR A 192 24.82 -14.75 -1.40
C THR A 192 23.65 -14.10 -0.67
N TRP A 193 22.54 -13.88 -1.38
CA TRP A 193 21.46 -13.02 -0.93
C TRP A 193 20.31 -13.79 -0.29
N GLY A 194 19.81 -13.26 0.80
CA GLY A 194 18.64 -13.74 1.52
C GLY A 194 18.58 -13.17 2.94
N ALA A 195 17.37 -13.14 3.50
CA ALA A 195 17.15 -12.67 4.86
C ALA A 195 16.14 -13.54 5.63
N ASP A 196 16.24 -13.58 6.96
CA ASP A 196 15.16 -14.05 7.82
C ASP A 196 14.19 -12.92 8.17
N CYS A 197 13.11 -13.26 8.87
CA CYS A 197 12.06 -12.31 9.24
C CYS A 197 12.61 -11.09 10.00
N SER A 198 13.52 -11.31 10.94
CA SER A 198 14.14 -10.28 11.76
C SER A 198 15.24 -9.51 11.03
N GLY A 199 16.12 -10.19 10.29
CA GLY A 199 17.17 -9.53 9.51
C GLY A 199 16.61 -8.63 8.42
N TYR A 200 15.53 -9.06 7.76
CA TYR A 200 14.82 -8.26 6.77
C TYR A 200 14.25 -6.97 7.37
N VAL A 201 13.50 -7.06 8.48
CA VAL A 201 12.92 -5.88 9.15
C VAL A 201 14.02 -4.98 9.74
N ALA A 202 15.08 -5.55 10.32
CA ALA A 202 16.21 -4.78 10.84
C ALA A 202 16.91 -3.95 9.75
N LYS A 203 17.03 -4.48 8.52
CA LYS A 203 17.57 -3.73 7.37
C LYS A 203 16.60 -2.70 6.80
N ILE A 204 15.30 -2.99 6.75
CA ILE A 204 14.30 -1.99 6.35
C ILE A 204 14.33 -0.78 7.32
N TRP A 205 14.34 -1.08 8.61
CA TRP A 205 14.39 -0.10 9.68
C TRP A 205 15.78 0.48 9.94
N GLN A 206 16.86 -0.03 9.34
CA GLN A 206 18.23 0.46 9.56
C GLN A 206 18.52 0.61 11.08
N VAL A 207 18.35 -0.50 11.82
CA VAL A 207 18.60 -0.59 13.27
C VAL A 207 19.76 -1.57 13.53
N PRO A 208 20.68 -1.29 14.48
CA PRO A 208 20.76 -0.12 15.39
C PRO A 208 21.09 1.21 14.71
N GLY A 209 21.51 1.18 13.45
CA GLY A 209 21.80 2.37 12.65
C GLY A 209 21.93 2.00 11.18
N GLU A 210 22.40 2.96 10.37
CA GLU A 210 22.58 2.75 8.94
C GLU A 210 23.54 1.60 8.64
N THR A 211 23.08 0.63 7.87
CA THR A 211 23.88 -0.52 7.42
C THR A 211 23.49 -0.89 5.99
N SER A 212 24.51 -1.16 5.16
CA SER A 212 24.29 -1.62 3.78
C SER A 212 23.35 -2.83 3.75
N LEU A 213 22.45 -2.83 2.76
CA LEU A 213 21.56 -3.95 2.44
C LEU A 213 22.34 -5.21 2.05
N GLU A 214 23.59 -5.07 1.58
CA GLU A 214 24.44 -6.18 1.19
C GLU A 214 25.22 -6.80 2.37
N SER A 215 25.18 -6.17 3.55
CA SER A 215 25.80 -6.71 4.77
C SER A 215 24.87 -7.70 5.47
N CYS A 216 25.16 -9.00 5.37
CA CYS A 216 24.26 -10.08 5.80
C CYS A 216 24.06 -10.25 7.31
N GLY A 217 24.87 -9.62 8.15
CA GLY A 217 24.70 -9.68 9.61
C GLY A 217 23.61 -8.73 10.12
N HIS A 218 22.87 -9.16 11.14
CA HIS A 218 21.97 -8.33 11.94
C HIS A 218 22.02 -8.77 13.42
N PRO A 219 21.85 -7.86 14.39
CA PRO A 219 21.99 -8.19 15.81
C PRO A 219 20.68 -8.59 16.51
N TYR A 220 19.53 -8.41 15.85
CA TYR A 220 18.21 -8.67 16.46
C TYR A 220 17.56 -9.92 15.91
N SER A 221 16.99 -10.71 16.81
CA SER A 221 16.00 -11.74 16.53
C SER A 221 14.57 -11.17 16.66
N SER A 222 13.56 -11.94 16.23
CA SER A 222 12.15 -11.62 16.52
C SER A 222 11.82 -11.57 18.02
N ALA A 223 12.59 -12.23 18.89
CA ALA A 223 12.42 -12.14 20.35
C ALA A 223 12.93 -10.81 20.91
N ASP A 224 14.00 -10.25 20.33
CA ASP A 224 14.51 -8.92 20.70
C ASP A 224 13.51 -7.84 20.30
N PHE A 225 13.00 -7.89 19.06
CA PHE A 225 11.91 -7.01 18.60
C PHE A 225 10.63 -7.13 19.46
N TYR A 226 10.35 -8.30 20.04
CA TYR A 226 9.18 -8.51 20.89
C TYR A 226 9.33 -7.97 22.33
N SER A 227 10.57 -7.89 22.83
CA SER A 227 10.87 -7.66 24.25
C SER A 227 11.60 -6.35 24.57
N SER A 228 12.45 -5.87 23.66
CA SER A 228 13.17 -4.61 23.80
C SER A 228 12.32 -3.40 23.36
N THR A 229 12.72 -2.21 23.82
CA THR A 229 12.21 -0.90 23.38
C THR A 229 13.35 0.11 23.17
N THR A 230 14.52 -0.34 22.71
CA THR A 230 15.73 0.51 22.57
C THR A 230 15.75 1.36 21.29
N HIS A 231 15.12 0.89 20.21
CA HIS A 231 15.04 1.58 18.91
C HIS A 231 13.64 1.52 18.28
N TRP A 232 12.66 1.12 19.09
CA TRP A 232 11.26 1.05 18.70
C TRP A 232 10.36 1.09 19.94
N SER A 233 9.21 1.73 19.77
CA SER A 233 8.17 1.85 20.77
C SER A 233 7.00 0.91 20.46
N ARG A 234 6.36 0.35 21.49
CA ARG A 234 5.11 -0.40 21.31
C ARG A 234 3.97 0.56 21.00
N VAL A 235 3.20 0.27 19.96
CA VAL A 235 2.01 1.06 19.59
C VAL A 235 0.73 0.25 19.71
N SER A 236 -0.40 0.95 19.81
CA SER A 236 -1.72 0.31 19.75
C SER A 236 -1.95 -0.27 18.36
N ARG A 237 -2.66 -1.40 18.28
CA ARG A 237 -2.91 -2.08 17.00
C ARG A 237 -3.87 -1.31 16.09
N SER A 238 -4.83 -0.59 16.65
CA SER A 238 -5.68 0.34 15.90
C SER A 238 -4.94 1.59 15.43
N SER A 239 -3.77 1.90 16.01
CA SER A 239 -2.88 2.99 15.59
C SER A 239 -1.79 2.54 14.58
N ALA A 240 -1.89 1.32 14.04
CA ALA A 240 -0.91 0.77 13.12
C ALA A 240 -0.93 1.51 11.76
N LYS A 241 0.24 1.96 11.30
CA LYS A 241 0.43 2.67 10.03
C LYS A 241 1.56 2.03 9.20
N PRO A 242 1.59 2.21 7.86
CA PRO A 242 2.69 1.70 7.04
C PRO A 242 4.07 2.03 7.63
N GLY A 243 4.98 1.05 7.60
CA GLY A 243 6.30 1.14 8.22
C GLY A 243 6.37 0.61 9.66
N ASP A 244 5.25 0.44 10.36
CA ASP A 244 5.19 -0.32 11.61
C ASP A 244 5.48 -1.81 11.36
N ALA A 245 5.91 -2.54 12.38
CA ALA A 245 6.13 -3.98 12.32
C ALA A 245 5.22 -4.73 13.30
N PHE A 246 4.74 -5.89 12.87
CA PHE A 246 3.95 -6.80 13.67
C PHE A 246 4.84 -7.95 14.11
N VAL A 247 5.05 -8.09 15.42
CA VAL A 247 6.00 -9.03 16.02
C VAL A 247 5.34 -9.95 17.03
N ARG A 248 5.72 -11.22 16.99
CA ARG A 248 5.57 -12.19 18.07
C ARG A 248 6.89 -12.93 18.27
N ASN A 249 7.02 -13.70 19.35
CA ASN A 249 8.15 -14.61 19.49
C ASN A 249 8.19 -15.59 18.29
N GLY A 250 9.32 -15.64 17.59
CA GLY A 250 9.54 -16.50 16.42
C GLY A 250 9.11 -15.93 15.05
N HIS A 251 8.49 -14.73 14.96
CA HIS A 251 8.20 -14.12 13.67
C HIS A 251 7.90 -12.60 13.72
N ILE A 252 8.37 -11.86 12.72
CA ILE A 252 8.09 -10.44 12.51
C ILE A 252 7.86 -10.12 11.01
N PHE A 253 6.99 -9.16 10.71
CA PHE A 253 6.80 -8.63 9.35
C PHE A 253 6.54 -7.11 9.35
N LEU A 254 6.82 -6.43 8.25
CA LEU A 254 6.53 -5.01 8.06
C LEU A 254 5.10 -4.82 7.54
N TYR A 255 4.31 -3.98 8.20
CA TYR A 255 2.96 -3.61 7.78
C TYR A 255 2.99 -2.49 6.74
N ASN A 256 2.12 -2.60 5.73
CA ASN A 256 2.00 -1.64 4.62
C ASN A 256 0.52 -1.34 4.30
N GLY A 257 -0.31 -1.19 5.34
CA GLY A 257 -1.73 -0.81 5.21
C GLY A 257 -2.71 -1.97 5.06
N GLY A 258 -3.98 -1.63 4.83
CA GLY A 258 -5.13 -2.54 4.91
C GLY A 258 -5.82 -2.47 6.27
N ASP A 259 -6.59 -3.51 6.60
CA ASP A 259 -7.16 -3.66 7.95
C ASP A 259 -6.16 -4.40 8.85
N ALA A 260 -5.69 -3.72 9.90
CA ALA A 260 -4.78 -4.23 10.92
C ALA A 260 -5.31 -5.47 11.68
N TRP A 261 -6.60 -5.82 11.59
CA TRP A 261 -7.21 -6.94 12.32
C TRP A 261 -7.35 -8.23 11.50
N GLY A 262 -7.39 -8.16 10.17
CA GLY A 262 -7.47 -9.37 9.32
C GLY A 262 -7.13 -9.21 7.84
N SER A 263 -7.16 -8.01 7.27
CA SER A 263 -6.93 -7.81 5.83
C SER A 263 -5.75 -6.86 5.56
N MET A 264 -4.57 -7.23 6.05
CA MET A 264 -3.36 -6.41 5.91
C MET A 264 -2.62 -6.70 4.60
N ARG A 265 -1.85 -5.71 4.13
CA ARG A 265 -0.74 -5.88 3.20
C ARG A 265 0.57 -5.84 3.98
N ALA A 266 1.47 -6.78 3.73
CA ALA A 266 2.72 -6.90 4.48
C ALA A 266 3.91 -7.29 3.60
N TYR A 267 5.09 -6.77 3.96
CA TYR A 267 6.38 -7.27 3.49
C TYR A 267 6.95 -8.24 4.52
N GLU A 268 7.33 -9.44 4.08
CA GLU A 268 7.66 -10.54 4.98
C GLU A 268 8.70 -11.48 4.37
N ALA A 269 9.80 -11.74 5.07
CA ALA A 269 10.59 -12.96 4.84
C ALA A 269 9.86 -14.13 5.50
N LYS A 270 9.08 -14.87 4.70
CA LYS A 270 8.00 -15.76 5.17
C LYS A 270 8.45 -17.20 5.46
N GLY A 271 9.65 -17.56 5.03
CA GLY A 271 10.22 -18.92 5.12
C GLY A 271 10.59 -19.48 3.75
N CYS A 272 11.27 -20.61 3.72
CA CYS A 272 11.94 -21.11 2.51
C CYS A 272 11.01 -21.47 1.35
N SER A 273 9.75 -21.84 1.62
CA SER A 273 8.73 -22.06 0.58
C SER A 273 8.29 -20.79 -0.17
N TYR A 274 8.62 -19.60 0.32
CA TYR A 274 8.12 -18.32 -0.19
C TYR A 274 9.22 -17.27 -0.45
N GLY A 275 10.31 -17.30 0.32
CA GLY A 275 11.28 -16.21 0.35
C GLY A 275 10.70 -14.94 0.98
N ILE A 276 11.17 -13.79 0.47
CA ILE A 276 10.70 -12.46 0.82
C ILE A 276 9.58 -12.03 -0.13
N VAL A 277 8.41 -11.68 0.42
CA VAL A 277 7.18 -11.45 -0.35
C VAL A 277 6.44 -10.18 0.07
N TYR A 278 5.68 -9.59 -0.86
CA TYR A 278 4.67 -8.57 -0.58
C TYR A 278 3.26 -9.13 -0.85
N ASN A 279 2.56 -9.55 0.21
CA ASN A 279 1.32 -10.32 0.10
C ASN A 279 0.27 -9.84 1.12
N SER A 280 -0.95 -10.37 0.96
CA SER A 280 -2.00 -10.22 1.98
C SER A 280 -1.66 -11.08 3.21
N ARG A 281 -1.93 -10.55 4.40
CA ARG A 281 -1.53 -11.18 5.67
C ARG A 281 -2.60 -10.99 6.75
N THR A 282 -2.78 -12.04 7.56
CA THR A 282 -3.46 -12.01 8.85
C THR A 282 -2.43 -12.05 9.98
N ALA A 283 -2.79 -11.51 11.13
CA ALA A 283 -2.07 -11.69 12.39
C ALA A 283 -3.10 -11.86 13.50
N ASP A 284 -2.96 -12.93 14.28
CA ASP A 284 -3.75 -13.14 15.49
C ASP A 284 -3.34 -12.19 16.63
N SER A 285 -3.91 -12.39 17.82
CA SER A 285 -3.66 -11.59 19.02
C SER A 285 -2.28 -11.81 19.68
N SER A 286 -1.50 -12.82 19.28
CA SER A 286 -0.11 -12.98 19.76
C SER A 286 0.84 -11.92 19.19
N TYR A 287 0.46 -11.28 18.09
CA TYR A 287 1.23 -10.20 17.48
C TYR A 287 1.00 -8.87 18.20
N ARG A 288 2.11 -8.27 18.63
CA ARG A 288 2.21 -6.87 19.06
C ARG A 288 2.56 -6.00 17.86
N VAL A 289 2.14 -4.75 17.86
CA VAL A 289 2.61 -3.74 16.89
C VAL A 289 3.70 -2.90 17.55
N ILE A 290 4.81 -2.74 16.85
CA ILE A 290 5.94 -1.89 17.23
C ILE A 290 6.23 -0.91 16.10
N ARG A 291 6.73 0.27 16.46
CA ARG A 291 7.07 1.36 15.56
C ARG A 291 8.52 1.75 15.80
N ARG A 292 9.34 1.81 14.75
CA ARG A 292 10.69 2.39 14.81
C ARG A 292 10.59 3.81 15.37
N ASP A 293 11.48 4.14 16.30
CA ASP A 293 11.60 5.49 16.86
C ASP A 293 12.19 6.48 15.84
#